data_AF-A0A2G6CH59-F1
#
_entry.id   AF-A0A2G6CH59-F1
#
_cell.length_a   1.000
_cell.length_b   1.000
_cell.length_c   1.000
_cell.angle_alpha   90.00
_cell.angle_beta   90.00
_cell.angle_gamma   90.00
#
_symmetry.space_group_name_H-M   'P 1'
#
loop_
_entity.id
_entity.type
_entity.pdbx_description
1 polymer ?
#
loop_
_entity_poly.entity_id
_entity_poly.type
_entity_poly.pdbx_seq_one_letter_code
_entity_poly.pdbx_strand_id
1 'polypeptide(L)'
;MSLNFFSGEGSDAQVEHFRQILLEWKLQLKDEASRTQHYIQDESTALPDINDRATQEEEFALALRTRDRERKLIRKIDKSIADIETGDYGFCELCGVEIGLRRLESEMKERQVHGH
;
A
#
# COMPACT_ATOMS: atom_id res chain seq x y z
N MET A 1 27.52 0.27 -38.88
CA MET A 1 26.35 -0.41 -38.29
C MET A 1 26.45 -0.25 -36.78
N SER A 2 25.80 0.78 -36.24
CA SER A 2 25.72 0.99 -34.79
C SER A 2 24.70 0.02 -34.21
N LEU A 3 25.15 -0.80 -33.28
CA LEU A 3 24.32 -1.73 -32.52
C LEU A 3 23.39 -0.93 -31.61
N ASN A 4 22.10 -0.92 -31.94
CA ASN A 4 21.05 -0.43 -31.05
C ASN A 4 20.85 -1.45 -29.92
N PHE A 5 21.54 -1.22 -28.80
CA PHE A 5 21.36 -1.92 -27.53
C PHE A 5 20.20 -1.27 -26.77
N PHE A 6 18.99 -1.39 -27.30
CA PHE A 6 17.75 -0.92 -26.68
C PHE A 6 16.73 -2.07 -26.68
N SER A 7 17.10 -3.18 -26.04
CA SER A 7 16.19 -4.28 -25.74
C SER A 7 15.45 -3.96 -24.45
N GLY A 8 14.36 -3.21 -24.60
CA GLY A 8 13.36 -3.00 -23.55
C GLY A 8 12.49 -4.24 -23.37
N GLU A 9 13.03 -5.26 -22.73
CA GLU A 9 12.28 -6.42 -22.23
C GLU A 9 12.76 -6.70 -20.81
N GLY A 10 12.11 -6.08 -19.81
CA GLY A 10 12.16 -6.65 -18.46
C GLY A 10 11.59 -8.05 -18.58
N SER A 11 12.36 -9.09 -18.24
CA SER A 11 11.94 -10.46 -18.54
C SER A 11 10.57 -10.72 -17.92
N ASP A 12 9.65 -11.36 -18.65
CA ASP A 12 8.29 -11.65 -18.16
C ASP A 12 8.29 -12.27 -16.75
N ALA A 13 9.35 -13.00 -16.41
CA ALA A 13 9.60 -13.56 -15.09
C ALA A 13 9.76 -12.50 -13.98
N GLN A 14 10.43 -11.38 -14.25
CA GLN A 14 10.56 -10.27 -13.30
C GLN A 14 9.22 -9.54 -13.10
N VAL A 15 8.47 -9.32 -14.17
CA VAL A 15 7.16 -8.66 -14.12
C VAL A 15 6.17 -9.48 -13.30
N GLU A 16 6.10 -10.79 -13.55
CA GLU A 16 5.25 -11.70 -12.78
C GLU A 16 5.70 -11.77 -11.31
N HIS A 17 7.01 -11.80 -11.05
CA HIS A 17 7.53 -11.77 -9.69
C HIS A 17 7.06 -10.53 -8.90
N PHE A 18 7.11 -9.34 -9.51
CA PHE A 18 6.63 -8.12 -8.86
C PHE A 18 5.11 -8.09 -8.71
N ARG A 19 4.38 -8.60 -9.69
CA ARG A 19 2.93 -8.75 -9.59
C ARG A 19 2.53 -9.59 -8.38
N GLN A 20 3.22 -10.71 -8.15
CA GLN A 20 2.99 -11.57 -6.98
C GLN A 20 3.27 -10.83 -5.66
N ILE A 21 4.38 -10.10 -5.55
CA ILE A 21 4.71 -9.32 -4.35
C ILE A 21 3.62 -8.26 -4.06
N LEU A 22 3.17 -7.53 -5.10
CA LEU A 22 2.13 -6.52 -4.95
C LEU A 22 0.79 -7.14 -4.54
N LEU A 23 0.45 -8.31 -5.06
CA LEU A 23 -0.76 -9.05 -4.69
C LEU A 23 -0.72 -9.55 -3.24
N GLU A 24 0.39 -10.13 -2.83
CA GLU A 24 0.59 -10.59 -1.46
C GLU A 24 0.50 -9.41 -0.48
N TRP A 25 1.12 -8.30 -0.82
CA TRP A 25 1.07 -7.11 0.03
C TRP A 25 -0.33 -6.49 0.10
N LYS A 26 -1.05 -6.45 -1.02
CA LYS A 26 -2.46 -6.04 -1.04
C LYS A 26 -3.31 -6.91 -0.14
N LEU A 27 -3.07 -8.22 -0.11
CA LEU A 27 -3.78 -9.14 0.79
C LEU A 27 -3.48 -8.83 2.25
N GLN A 28 -2.20 -8.63 2.62
CA GLN A 28 -1.81 -8.26 3.98
C GLN A 28 -2.45 -6.93 4.43
N LEU A 29 -2.39 -5.89 3.59
CA LEU A 29 -3.00 -4.60 3.88
C LEU A 29 -4.52 -4.67 4.02
N LYS A 30 -5.17 -5.54 3.25
CA LYS A 30 -6.61 -5.77 3.38
C LYS A 30 -6.95 -6.46 4.69
N ASP A 31 -6.15 -7.44 5.11
CA ASP A 31 -6.35 -8.13 6.38
C ASP A 31 -6.16 -7.18 7.56
N GLU A 32 -5.08 -6.38 7.57
CA GLU A 32 -4.86 -5.32 8.56
C GLU A 32 -6.01 -4.31 8.60
N ALA A 33 -6.42 -3.78 7.44
CA ALA A 33 -7.54 -2.85 7.36
C ALA A 33 -8.85 -3.46 7.87
N SER A 34 -9.06 -4.77 7.67
CA SER A 34 -10.23 -5.50 8.20
C SER A 34 -10.16 -5.61 9.72
N ARG A 35 -8.99 -5.92 10.29
CA ARG A 35 -8.79 -5.97 11.75
C ARG A 35 -9.04 -4.61 12.39
N THR A 36 -8.49 -3.54 11.84
CA THR A 36 -8.75 -2.17 12.34
C THR A 36 -10.22 -1.80 12.20
N GLN A 37 -10.90 -2.24 11.14
CA GLN A 37 -12.33 -2.02 11.00
C GLN A 37 -13.14 -2.75 12.09
N HIS A 38 -12.80 -4.00 12.41
CA HIS A 38 -13.45 -4.73 13.49
C HIS A 38 -13.25 -4.04 14.84
N TYR A 39 -12.03 -3.61 15.16
CA TYR A 39 -11.76 -2.82 16.36
C TYR A 39 -12.63 -1.55 16.43
N ILE A 40 -12.70 -0.78 15.34
CA ILE A 40 -13.56 0.42 15.26
C ILE A 40 -15.04 0.06 15.50
N GLN A 41 -15.52 -1.06 14.95
CA GLN A 41 -16.90 -1.49 15.13
C GLN A 41 -17.18 -1.91 16.58
N ASP A 42 -16.29 -2.70 17.18
CA ASP A 42 -16.43 -3.18 18.55
C ASP A 42 -16.41 -2.01 19.54
N GLU A 43 -15.44 -1.09 19.42
CA GLU A 43 -15.35 0.12 20.25
C GLU A 43 -16.57 1.04 20.08
N SER A 44 -17.11 1.14 18.86
CA SER A 44 -18.32 1.97 18.60
C SER A 44 -19.59 1.43 19.27
N THR A 45 -19.58 0.15 19.66
CA THR A 45 -20.69 -0.49 20.39
C THR A 45 -20.45 -0.54 21.90
N ALA A 46 -19.24 -0.26 22.37
CA ALA A 46 -18.92 -0.18 23.78
C ALA A 46 -19.54 1.08 24.41
N LEU A 47 -20.02 0.96 25.65
CA LEU A 47 -20.46 2.09 26.47
C LEU A 47 -19.31 2.46 27.43
N PRO A 48 -18.43 3.41 27.07
CA PRO A 48 -17.34 3.82 27.93
C PRO A 48 -17.86 4.58 29.15
N ASP A 49 -17.18 4.42 30.29
CA ASP A 49 -17.35 5.34 31.42
C ASP A 49 -16.72 6.71 31.08
N ILE A 50 -17.14 7.77 31.76
CA ILE A 50 -16.71 9.16 31.54
C ILE A 50 -15.18 9.31 31.63
N ASN A 51 -14.53 8.53 32.50
CA ASN A 51 -13.07 8.55 32.67
C ASN A 51 -12.31 7.93 31.49
N ASP A 52 -12.91 6.96 30.79
CA ASP A 52 -12.25 6.23 29.70
C ASP A 52 -12.61 6.80 28.32
N ARG A 53 -13.71 7.57 28.24
CA ARG A 53 -14.21 8.16 27.00
C ARG A 53 -13.15 9.00 26.27
N ALA A 54 -12.38 9.81 26.99
CA ALA A 54 -11.37 10.66 26.35
C ALA A 54 -10.25 9.85 25.69
N THR A 55 -9.78 8.80 26.37
CA THR A 55 -8.75 7.88 25.85
C THR A 55 -9.28 7.11 24.63
N GLN A 56 -10.50 6.59 24.72
CA GLN A 56 -11.13 5.84 23.63
C GLN A 56 -11.34 6.69 22.37
N GLU A 57 -11.76 7.95 22.53
CA GLU A 57 -11.92 8.88 21.41
C GLU A 57 -10.59 9.16 20.69
N GLU A 58 -9.49 9.26 21.44
CA GLU A 58 -8.15 9.46 20.87
C GLU A 58 -7.66 8.23 20.10
N GLU A 59 -7.82 7.03 20.67
CA GLU A 59 -7.49 5.76 20.03
C GLU A 59 -8.32 5.54 18.75
N PHE A 60 -9.61 5.87 18.79
CA PHE A 60 -10.50 5.78 17.64
C PHE A 60 -10.08 6.74 16.52
N ALA A 61 -9.71 7.98 16.86
CA ALA A 61 -9.20 8.95 15.90
C ALA A 61 -7.89 8.48 15.24
N LEU A 62 -7.01 7.82 16.00
CA LEU A 62 -5.79 7.22 15.47
C LEU A 62 -6.09 6.05 14.52
N ALA A 63 -6.99 5.14 14.92
CA ALA A 63 -7.39 3.99 14.11
C ALA A 63 -8.00 4.40 12.76
N LEU A 64 -8.83 5.44 12.74
CA LEU A 64 -9.39 5.99 11.50
C LEU A 64 -8.31 6.53 10.55
N ARG A 65 -7.32 7.24 11.09
CA ARG A 65 -6.19 7.76 10.29
C ARG A 65 -5.34 6.62 9.72
N THR A 66 -5.11 5.57 10.48
CA THR A 66 -4.40 4.37 10.02
C THR A 66 -5.14 3.68 8.88
N ARG A 67 -6.45 3.47 9.04
CA ARG A 67 -7.31 2.88 8.00
C ARG A 67 -7.32 3.70 6.71
N ASP A 68 -7.36 5.02 6.79
CA ASP A 68 -7.32 5.87 5.60
C ASP A 68 -5.99 5.78 4.86
N ARG A 69 -4.87 5.60 5.57
CA ARG A 69 -3.55 5.38 4.97
C ARG A 69 -3.49 4.02 4.27
N GLU A 70 -3.96 2.96 4.93
CA GLU A 70 -4.14 1.61 4.35
C GLU A 70 -4.91 1.66 3.03
N ARG A 71 -6.10 2.29 3.04
CA ARG A 71 -6.97 2.37 1.86
C ARG A 71 -6.31 3.12 0.71
N LYS A 72 -5.55 4.18 1.00
CA LYS A 72 -4.78 4.92 -0.02
C LYS A 72 -3.66 4.06 -0.59
N LEU A 73 -2.95 3.29 0.23
CA LEU A 73 -1.90 2.38 -0.22
C LEU A 73 -2.46 1.26 -1.09
N ILE A 74 -3.58 0.65 -0.71
CA ILE A 74 -4.26 -0.36 -1.53
C ILE A 74 -4.60 0.19 -2.92
N ARG A 75 -5.12 1.42 -3.01
CA ARG A 75 -5.40 2.07 -4.31
C ARG A 75 -4.14 2.31 -5.13
N LYS A 76 -3.02 2.65 -4.50
CA LYS A 76 -1.73 2.80 -5.20
C LYS A 76 -1.26 1.45 -5.75
N ILE A 77 -1.36 0.38 -4.96
CA ILE A 77 -0.99 -0.98 -5.39
C ILE A 77 -1.87 -1.44 -6.54
N ASP A 78 -3.18 -1.20 -6.47
CA ASP A 78 -4.11 -1.52 -7.55
C ASP A 78 -3.73 -0.82 -8.85
N LYS A 79 -3.33 0.46 -8.76
CA LYS A 79 -2.82 1.19 -9.90
C LYS A 79 -1.51 0.60 -10.43
N SER A 80 -0.55 0.30 -9.55
CA SER A 80 0.71 -0.32 -9.95
C SER A 80 0.52 -1.66 -10.65
N ILE A 81 -0.43 -2.50 -10.19
CA ILE A 81 -0.77 -3.75 -10.86
C ILE A 81 -1.39 -3.49 -12.24
N ALA A 82 -2.28 -2.49 -12.36
CA ALA A 82 -2.84 -2.13 -13.66
C ALA A 82 -1.76 -1.63 -14.63
N ASP A 83 -0.81 -0.80 -14.17
CA ASP A 83 0.31 -0.29 -14.96
C ASP A 83 1.26 -1.44 -15.39
N ILE A 84 1.41 -2.50 -14.57
CA ILE A 84 2.06 -3.77 -14.94
C ILE A 84 1.34 -4.44 -16.11
N GLU A 85 0.02 -4.56 -16.03
CA GLU A 85 -0.78 -5.28 -17.01
C GLU A 85 -0.88 -4.54 -18.36
N THR A 86 -0.77 -3.21 -18.38
CA THR A 86 -0.75 -2.42 -19.64
C THR A 86 0.62 -2.35 -20.30
N GLY A 87 1.68 -2.79 -19.63
CA GLY A 87 3.05 -2.69 -20.14
C GLY A 87 3.67 -1.29 -19.99
N ASP A 88 2.96 -0.35 -19.35
CA ASP A 88 3.48 0.99 -19.00
C ASP A 88 4.36 0.97 -17.73
N TYR A 89 4.63 -0.23 -17.23
CA TYR A 89 5.36 -0.42 -16.00
C TYR A 89 6.83 -0.03 -16.15
N GLY A 90 7.19 1.08 -15.51
CA GLY A 90 8.56 1.57 -15.43
C GLY A 90 8.74 3.02 -15.88
N PHE A 91 7.76 3.64 -16.53
CA PHE A 91 7.89 5.02 -17.03
C PHE A 91 6.68 5.90 -16.72
N CYS A 92 6.91 6.93 -15.91
CA CYS A 92 6.00 8.06 -15.82
C CYS A 92 6.17 8.97 -17.04
N GLU A 93 5.29 8.87 -18.05
CA GLU A 93 5.35 9.73 -19.25
C GLU A 93 5.20 11.24 -18.92
N LEU A 94 4.56 11.58 -17.81
CA LEU A 94 4.37 12.97 -17.38
C LEU A 94 5.58 13.58 -16.65
N CYS A 95 6.48 12.75 -16.12
CA CYS A 95 7.54 13.23 -15.22
C CYS A 95 8.94 12.70 -15.54
N GLY A 96 9.09 11.68 -16.40
CA GLY A 96 10.40 11.14 -16.81
C GLY A 96 11.22 10.52 -15.68
N VAL A 97 10.63 10.34 -14.50
CA VAL A 97 11.24 9.71 -13.34
C VAL A 97 10.84 8.24 -13.36
N GLU A 98 11.81 7.31 -13.23
CA GLU A 98 11.52 5.96 -12.77
C GLU A 98 10.68 6.10 -11.51
N ILE A 99 9.37 5.86 -11.57
CA ILE A 99 8.55 5.65 -10.36
C ILE A 99 8.93 4.26 -9.88
N GLY A 100 10.18 4.19 -9.45
CA GLY A 100 10.91 2.98 -9.26
C GLY A 100 10.36 2.31 -8.03
N LEU A 101 10.19 1.01 -8.16
CA LEU A 101 10.15 0.01 -7.11
C LEU A 101 10.67 0.49 -5.74
N ARG A 102 11.83 1.16 -5.69
CA ARG A 102 12.45 1.75 -4.50
C ARG A 102 11.59 2.75 -3.71
N ARG A 103 10.76 3.56 -4.36
CA ARG A 103 9.89 4.52 -3.67
C ARG A 103 8.69 3.83 -3.02
N LEU A 104 8.08 2.86 -3.71
CA LEU A 104 7.07 1.97 -3.13
C LEU A 104 7.68 1.14 -2.00
N GLU A 105 8.88 0.59 -2.18
CA GLU A 105 9.62 -0.17 -1.17
C GLU A 105 10.03 0.70 0.04
N SER A 106 10.33 1.98 -0.17
CA SER A 106 10.58 2.93 0.92
C SER A 106 9.30 3.29 1.67
N GLU A 107 8.19 3.53 0.96
CA GLU A 107 6.85 3.69 1.56
C GLU A 107 6.40 2.39 2.28
N MET A 108 6.82 1.21 1.80
CA MET A 108 6.59 -0.10 2.45
C MET A 108 7.34 -0.20 3.79
N LYS A 109 8.65 0.08 3.80
CA LYS A 109 9.51 -0.10 4.99
C LYS A 109 9.19 0.87 6.12
N GLU A 110 8.80 2.10 5.79
CA GLU A 110 8.49 3.14 6.78
C GLU A 110 7.31 2.74 7.70
N ARG A 111 6.46 1.82 7.23
CA ARG A 111 5.30 1.32 7.97
C ARG A 111 5.60 0.20 8.97
N GLN A 112 6.60 -0.66 8.71
CA GLN A 112 7.03 -1.69 9.68
C GLN A 112 7.72 -1.12 10.91
N VAL A 113 8.23 0.11 10.84
CA VAL A 113 9.00 0.75 11.94
C VAL A 113 8.10 1.45 12.97
N HIS A 114 6.82 1.68 12.65
CA HIS A 114 5.88 2.40 13.52
C HIS A 114 4.74 1.50 14.05
N GLY A 115 4.87 0.17 13.93
CA GLY A 115 4.04 -0.77 14.67
C GLY A 115 4.58 -0.91 16.08
N HIS A 116 4.16 0.00 16.96
CA HIS A 116 4.42 -0.03 18.39
C HIS A 116 3.10 -0.17 19.15
#